data_AF-A0ABC8RWB3-F1
#
_entry.id   AF-A0ABC8RWB3-F1
#
_cell.length_a   1.000
_cell.length_b   1.000
_cell.length_c   1.000
_cell.angle_alpha   90.00
_cell.angle_beta   90.00
_cell.angle_gamma   90.00
#
_symmetry.space_group_name_H-M   'P 1'
#
loop_
_entity.id
_entity.type
_entity.pdbx_description
1 polymer ?
#
loop_
_entity_poly.entity_id
_entity_poly.type
_entity_poly.pdbx_seq_one_letter_code
_entity_poly.pdbx_strand_id
1 'polypeptide(L)'
;MAAAGASTYRDRTSEFRSLSDTLKKIGGTAAASNESQSLPSTSKPNPTAYRSEFNKRASRIGLGIHEASLKISRLAKLAKRSSIFDDPIKEIQQLTALIKDDVTALNIAISDLQTLQNMEIADGIFSEDRVVHSNAVCDDLKNRLMGATKQFQDVLTTRTENMKAHENRKQIFSTNMSREDPLRQHAKTVTEPPPWSSSSNSSGGLQPSE
;
A
#
# COMPACT_ATOMS: atom_id res chain seq x y z
N MET A 1 7.38 14.78 -43.78
CA MET A 1 6.48 14.09 -42.84
C MET A 1 6.65 12.59 -43.04
N ALA A 2 7.42 11.92 -42.18
CA ALA A 2 7.65 10.48 -42.28
C ALA A 2 6.57 9.75 -41.46
N ALA A 3 5.78 8.90 -42.13
CA ALA A 3 4.74 8.10 -41.51
C ALA A 3 5.36 6.96 -40.70
N ALA A 4 4.92 6.82 -39.44
CA ALA A 4 5.27 5.71 -38.57
C ALA A 4 4.70 4.40 -39.13
N GLY A 5 5.56 3.43 -39.43
CA GLY A 5 5.17 2.08 -39.79
C GLY A 5 4.57 1.37 -38.58
N ALA A 6 3.24 1.26 -38.54
CA ALA A 6 2.54 0.42 -37.57
C ALA A 6 2.81 -1.05 -37.92
N SER A 7 3.62 -1.72 -37.11
CA SER A 7 3.71 -3.19 -37.11
C SER A 7 2.35 -3.76 -36.72
N THR A 8 1.58 -4.24 -37.69
CA THR A 8 0.33 -4.96 -37.44
C THR A 8 0.69 -6.42 -37.14
N TYR A 9 0.84 -6.76 -35.86
CA TYR A 9 1.03 -8.15 -35.48
C TYR A 9 -0.20 -8.98 -35.91
N ARG A 10 0.01 -9.96 -36.79
CA ARG A 10 -1.04 -10.89 -37.24
C ARG A 10 -1.20 -12.00 -36.19
N ASP A 11 -2.37 -12.09 -35.58
CA ASP A 11 -2.71 -13.19 -34.66
C ASP A 11 -2.90 -14.50 -35.44
N ARG A 12 -1.90 -15.39 -35.34
CA ARG A 12 -1.89 -16.71 -36.00
C ARG A 12 -2.41 -17.82 -35.10
N THR A 13 -2.98 -17.49 -33.94
CA THR A 13 -3.46 -18.49 -32.97
C THR A 13 -4.58 -19.36 -33.56
N SER A 14 -5.42 -18.79 -34.43
CA SER A 14 -6.47 -19.51 -35.16
C SER A 14 -5.90 -20.55 -36.14
N GLU A 15 -4.86 -20.19 -36.89
CA GLU A 15 -4.15 -21.08 -37.82
C GLU A 15 -3.52 -22.25 -37.04
N PHE A 16 -2.85 -21.96 -35.92
CA PHE A 16 -2.25 -22.97 -35.05
C PHE A 16 -3.29 -23.95 -34.46
N ARG A 17 -4.43 -23.45 -33.98
CA ARG A 17 -5.53 -24.30 -33.49
C ARG A 17 -6.05 -25.22 -34.59
N SER A 18 -6.29 -24.67 -35.78
CA SER A 18 -6.79 -25.43 -36.94
C SER A 18 -5.82 -26.53 -37.38
N LEU A 19 -4.51 -26.24 -37.38
CA LEU A 19 -3.47 -27.24 -37.66
C LEU A 19 -3.41 -28.34 -36.59
N SER A 20 -3.56 -27.98 -35.31
CA SER A 20 -3.56 -28.93 -34.19
C SER A 20 -4.75 -29.90 -34.26
N ASP A 21 -5.95 -29.37 -34.54
CA ASP A 21 -7.16 -30.19 -34.72
C ASP A 21 -7.03 -31.13 -35.93
N THR A 22 -6.46 -30.62 -37.03
CA THR A 22 -6.19 -31.40 -38.23
C THR A 22 -5.19 -32.52 -37.96
N LEU A 23 -4.11 -32.24 -37.21
CA LEU A 23 -3.11 -33.23 -36.83
C LEU A 23 -3.69 -34.30 -35.90
N LYS A 24 -4.55 -33.93 -34.94
CA LYS A 24 -5.27 -34.90 -34.08
C LYS A 24 -6.19 -35.81 -34.89
N LYS A 25 -6.81 -35.29 -35.96
CA LYS A 25 -7.67 -36.05 -36.87
C LYS A 25 -6.88 -36.98 -37.79
N ILE A 26 -5.66 -36.60 -38.19
CA ILE A 26 -4.80 -37.38 -39.10
C ILE A 26 -3.95 -38.40 -38.33
N GLY A 27 -3.48 -38.08 -37.11
CA GLY A 27 -2.71 -38.97 -36.23
C GLY A 27 -3.54 -40.08 -35.57
N GLY A 28 -4.80 -40.25 -35.97
CA GLY A 28 -5.67 -41.34 -35.54
C GLY A 28 -5.40 -42.63 -36.31
N THR A 29 -4.38 -43.38 -35.92
CA THR A 29 -4.35 -44.84 -36.18
C THR A 29 -4.83 -45.58 -34.94
N ALA A 30 -6.07 -46.05 -35.03
CA ALA A 30 -6.66 -47.23 -34.39
C ALA A 30 -6.64 -47.33 -32.84
N ALA A 31 -7.68 -46.80 -32.21
CA ALA A 31 -8.38 -47.52 -31.16
C ALA A 31 -9.89 -47.32 -31.36
N ALA A 32 -10.51 -48.30 -32.01
CA ALA A 32 -11.95 -48.46 -31.95
C ALA A 32 -12.31 -48.84 -30.51
N SER A 33 -13.01 -47.94 -29.82
CA SER A 33 -13.94 -48.33 -28.78
C SER A 33 -15.07 -47.31 -28.78
N ASN A 34 -16.25 -47.80 -29.13
CA ASN A 34 -17.52 -47.19 -28.76
C ASN A 34 -17.47 -46.82 -27.27
N GLU A 35 -17.44 -45.53 -26.96
CA GLU A 35 -17.89 -45.06 -25.66
C GLU A 35 -18.82 -43.87 -25.90
N SER A 36 -20.03 -44.07 -25.39
CA SER A 36 -21.16 -43.18 -25.36
C SER A 36 -20.80 -41.76 -24.94
N GLN A 37 -21.65 -40.83 -25.32
CA GLN A 37 -21.71 -39.47 -24.79
C GLN A 37 -21.51 -39.43 -23.27
N SER A 38 -20.29 -39.18 -22.82
CA SER A 38 -20.06 -38.51 -21.55
C SER A 38 -19.31 -37.23 -21.87
N LEU A 39 -20.01 -36.11 -21.71
CA LEU A 39 -19.39 -34.81 -21.62
C LEU A 39 -18.16 -34.94 -20.69
N PRO A 40 -16.95 -34.54 -21.11
CA PRO A 40 -15.89 -34.36 -20.15
C PRO A 40 -16.34 -33.20 -19.28
N SER A 41 -16.93 -33.49 -18.13
CA SER A 41 -17.05 -32.55 -17.03
C SER A 41 -15.67 -31.93 -16.89
N THR A 42 -15.57 -30.66 -17.29
CA THR A 42 -14.38 -29.84 -17.15
C THR A 42 -14.18 -29.57 -15.66
N SER A 43 -13.82 -30.60 -14.88
CA SER A 43 -13.00 -30.39 -13.70
C SER A 43 -11.64 -29.99 -14.24
N LYS A 44 -11.51 -28.72 -14.64
CA LYS A 44 -10.21 -28.10 -14.86
C LYS A 44 -9.37 -28.49 -13.65
N PRO A 45 -8.27 -29.25 -13.81
CA PRO A 45 -7.41 -29.56 -12.68
C PRO A 45 -7.07 -28.22 -12.05
N ASN A 46 -7.38 -28.07 -10.76
CA ASN A 46 -7.18 -26.80 -10.08
C ASN A 46 -5.69 -26.46 -10.29
N PRO A 47 -5.34 -25.37 -10.99
CA PRO A 47 -3.94 -25.09 -11.38
C PRO A 47 -3.03 -24.87 -10.16
N THR A 48 -3.63 -24.79 -8.97
CA THR A 48 -2.98 -24.73 -7.65
C THR A 48 -2.51 -26.09 -7.13
N ALA A 49 -3.11 -27.21 -7.58
CA ALA A 49 -2.81 -28.56 -7.08
C ALA A 49 -1.40 -29.03 -7.48
N TYR A 50 -0.86 -28.50 -8.58
CA TYR A 50 0.46 -28.85 -9.11
C TYR A 50 1.54 -27.80 -8.81
N ARG A 51 1.27 -26.79 -7.97
CA ARG A 51 2.31 -25.83 -7.59
C ARG A 51 3.31 -26.49 -6.66
N SER A 52 4.59 -26.43 -7.01
CA SER A 52 5.70 -26.78 -6.11
C SER A 52 5.56 -26.02 -4.77
N GLU A 53 6.00 -26.64 -3.68
CA GLU A 53 6.06 -26.01 -2.36
C GLU A 53 6.83 -24.69 -2.39
N PHE A 54 7.90 -24.61 -3.20
CA PHE A 54 8.62 -23.38 -3.48
C PHE A 54 7.67 -22.28 -3.99
N ASN A 55 6.89 -22.58 -5.04
CA ASN A 55 5.95 -21.63 -5.64
C ASN A 55 4.83 -21.22 -4.68
N LYS A 56 4.36 -22.13 -3.82
CA LYS A 56 3.36 -21.81 -2.79
C LYS A 56 3.92 -20.82 -1.78
N ARG A 57 5.15 -21.05 -1.28
CA ARG A 57 5.81 -20.16 -0.32
C ARG A 57 6.17 -18.81 -0.94
N ALA A 58 6.76 -18.81 -2.14
CA ALA A 58 7.05 -17.59 -2.90
C ALA A 58 5.79 -16.73 -3.12
N SER A 59 4.66 -17.37 -3.47
CA SER A 59 3.39 -16.66 -3.64
C SER A 59 2.88 -16.02 -2.35
N ARG A 60 3.02 -16.69 -1.20
CA ARG A 60 2.62 -16.13 0.10
C ARG A 60 3.51 -14.96 0.50
N ILE A 61 4.83 -15.07 0.28
CA ILE A 61 5.77 -13.97 0.53
C ILE A 61 5.41 -12.77 -0.35
N GLY A 62 5.17 -13.00 -1.64
CA GLY A 62 4.79 -11.94 -2.58
C GLY A 62 3.50 -11.20 -2.17
N LEU A 63 2.52 -11.92 -1.62
CA LEU A 63 1.31 -11.33 -1.05
C LEU A 63 1.62 -10.53 0.23
N GLY A 64 2.39 -11.10 1.15
CA GLY A 64 2.75 -10.42 2.40
C GLY A 64 3.54 -9.12 2.15
N ILE A 65 4.43 -9.08 1.16
CA ILE A 65 5.12 -7.84 0.74
C ILE A 65 4.11 -6.79 0.25
N HIS A 66 3.11 -7.21 -0.53
CA HIS A 66 2.07 -6.30 -1.00
C HIS A 66 1.24 -5.74 0.15
N GLU A 67 0.82 -6.58 1.09
CA GLU A 67 0.09 -6.16 2.29
C GLU A 67 0.91 -5.21 3.16
N ALA A 68 2.20 -5.48 3.37
CA ALA A 68 3.10 -4.57 4.07
C ALA A 68 3.21 -3.22 3.35
N SER A 69 3.29 -3.22 2.01
CA SER A 69 3.32 -1.99 1.19
C SER A 69 2.03 -1.16 1.33
N LEU A 70 0.87 -1.80 1.46
CA LEU A 70 -0.41 -1.12 1.72
C LEU A 70 -0.42 -0.47 3.12
N LYS A 71 0.09 -1.19 4.14
CA LYS A 71 0.24 -0.63 5.49
C LYS A 71 1.17 0.58 5.51
N ILE A 72 2.31 0.50 4.82
CA ILE A 72 3.25 1.62 4.64
C ILE A 72 2.56 2.81 3.95
N SER A 73 1.78 2.54 2.90
CA SER A 73 1.02 3.59 2.20
C SER A 73 0.00 4.29 3.12
N ARG A 74 -0.64 3.55 4.02
CA ARG A 74 -1.51 4.13 5.06
C ARG A 74 -0.71 4.95 6.06
N LEU A 75 0.42 4.42 6.54
CA LEU A 75 1.31 5.14 7.45
C LEU A 75 1.79 6.46 6.85
N ALA A 76 2.12 6.46 5.56
CA ALA A 76 2.52 7.66 4.83
C ALA A 76 1.42 8.75 4.85
N LYS A 77 0.16 8.36 4.68
CA LYS A 77 -0.98 9.30 4.76
C LYS A 77 -1.13 9.87 6.17
N LEU A 78 -1.01 9.04 7.21
CA LEU A 78 -1.07 9.48 8.60
C LEU A 78 0.08 10.42 8.95
N ALA A 79 1.31 10.07 8.53
CA ALA A 79 2.50 10.89 8.74
C ALA A 79 2.35 12.29 8.12
N LYS A 80 1.73 12.39 6.94
CA LYS A 80 1.45 13.67 6.25
C LYS A 80 0.31 14.46 6.87
N ARG A 81 -0.75 13.81 7.36
CA ARG A 81 -1.92 14.48 7.96
C ARG A 81 -1.65 15.00 9.37
N SER A 82 -0.58 14.56 10.02
CA SER A 82 -0.21 14.95 11.38
C SER A 82 -0.33 16.46 11.61
N SER A 83 -1.37 16.85 12.36
CA SER A 83 -1.69 18.24 12.69
C SER A 83 -1.31 18.52 14.15
N ILE A 84 -1.09 19.78 14.50
CA ILE A 84 -0.67 20.18 15.86
C ILE A 84 -1.75 19.89 16.92
N PHE A 85 -3.02 19.79 16.50
CA PHE A 85 -4.19 19.57 17.35
C PHE A 85 -4.72 18.14 17.31
N ASP A 86 -4.53 17.45 16.18
CA ASP A 86 -5.04 16.10 15.93
C ASP A 86 -3.94 15.25 15.30
N ASP A 87 -3.01 14.79 16.14
CA ASP A 87 -1.92 13.91 15.73
C ASP A 87 -2.26 12.45 16.10
N PRO A 88 -2.43 11.54 15.12
CA PRO A 88 -2.80 10.15 15.38
C PRO A 88 -1.60 9.31 15.87
N ILE A 89 -0.97 9.72 16.98
CA ILE A 89 0.28 9.13 17.50
C ILE A 89 0.12 7.62 17.76
N LYS A 90 -0.98 7.22 18.40
CA LYS A 90 -1.24 5.81 18.74
C LYS A 90 -1.36 4.93 17.48
N GLU A 91 -2.10 5.41 16.47
CA GLU A 91 -2.27 4.67 15.21
C GLU A 91 -0.95 4.56 14.46
N ILE A 92 -0.16 5.64 14.42
CA ILE A 92 1.18 5.66 13.81
C ILE A 92 2.10 4.65 14.50
N GLN A 93 2.15 4.63 15.84
CA GLN A 93 2.98 3.69 16.61
C GLN A 93 2.56 2.24 16.38
N GLN A 94 1.26 1.95 16.44
CA GLN A 94 0.74 0.61 16.21
C GLN A 94 1.05 0.12 14.79
N LEU A 95 0.78 0.95 13.78
CA LEU A 95 1.03 0.60 12.38
C LEU A 95 2.53 0.44 12.09
N THR A 96 3.38 1.24 12.74
CA THR A 96 4.85 1.09 12.68
C THR A 96 5.30 -0.26 13.25
N ALA A 97 4.77 -0.67 14.41
CA ALA A 97 5.08 -1.96 15.01
C ALA A 97 4.65 -3.13 14.11
N LEU A 98 3.42 -3.09 13.60
CA LEU A 98 2.90 -4.12 12.68
C LEU A 98 3.76 -4.24 11.41
N ILE A 99 4.17 -3.12 10.81
CA ILE A 99 5.04 -3.14 9.62
C ILE A 99 6.41 -3.74 9.97
N LYS A 100 6.97 -3.42 11.15
CA LYS A 100 8.25 -4.00 11.59
C LYS A 100 8.15 -5.52 11.75
N ASP A 101 7.07 -6.00 12.35
CA ASP A 101 6.82 -7.43 12.54
C ASP A 101 6.64 -8.12 11.18
N ASP A 102 5.86 -7.53 10.27
CA ASP A 102 5.68 -8.03 8.89
C ASP A 102 7.04 -8.13 8.16
N VAL A 103 7.86 -7.08 8.20
CA VAL A 103 9.18 -7.08 7.54
C VAL A 103 10.10 -8.15 8.12
N THR A 104 10.05 -8.35 9.44
CA THR A 104 10.83 -9.40 10.12
C THR A 104 10.37 -10.78 9.67
N ALA A 105 9.07 -11.03 9.69
CA ALA A 105 8.49 -12.29 9.23
C ALA A 105 8.78 -12.56 7.74
N LEU A 106 8.72 -11.54 6.90
CA LEU A 106 9.04 -11.64 5.47
C LEU A 106 10.52 -11.96 5.23
N ASN A 107 11.44 -11.35 5.97
CA ASN A 107 12.87 -11.68 5.90
C ASN A 107 13.15 -13.14 6.29
N ILE A 108 12.51 -13.64 7.35
CA ILE A 108 12.61 -15.04 7.76
C ILE A 108 12.05 -15.95 6.65
N ALA A 109 10.86 -15.65 6.14
CA ALA A 109 10.23 -16.47 5.11
C ALA A 109 11.03 -16.52 3.80
N ILE A 110 11.68 -15.43 3.40
CA ILE A 110 12.61 -15.40 2.26
C ILE A 110 13.83 -16.28 2.54
N SER A 111 14.40 -16.20 3.75
CA SER A 111 15.55 -17.02 4.14
C SER A 111 15.19 -18.52 4.11
N ASP A 112 14.03 -18.89 4.63
CA ASP A 112 13.50 -20.25 4.58
C ASP A 112 13.27 -20.73 3.14
N LEU A 113 12.78 -19.85 2.26
CA LEU A 113 12.60 -20.16 0.84
C LEU A 113 13.94 -20.49 0.16
N GLN A 114 15.01 -19.76 0.50
CA GLN A 114 16.35 -20.05 -0.01
C GLN A 114 16.91 -21.36 0.56
N THR A 115 16.68 -21.64 1.85
CA THR A 115 17.09 -22.93 2.44
C THR A 115 16.41 -24.09 1.73
N LEU A 116 15.11 -24.00 1.45
CA LEU A 116 14.40 -25.03 0.67
C LEU A 116 15.00 -25.23 -0.71
N GLN A 117 15.32 -24.15 -1.42
CA GLN A 117 15.97 -24.23 -2.71
C GLN A 117 17.31 -24.98 -2.62
N ASN A 118 18.13 -24.66 -1.61
CA ASN A 118 19.43 -25.32 -1.41
C ASN A 118 19.28 -26.81 -1.08
N MET A 119 18.24 -27.19 -0.33
CA MET A 119 17.93 -28.59 -0.05
C MET A 119 17.52 -29.36 -1.32
N GLU A 120 16.64 -28.77 -2.15
CA GLU A 120 16.25 -29.39 -3.42
C GLU A 120 17.45 -29.56 -4.39
N ILE A 121 18.42 -28.65 -4.32
CA ILE A 121 19.68 -28.74 -5.06
C ILE A 121 20.55 -29.88 -4.50
N ALA A 122 20.68 -29.97 -3.17
CA ALA A 122 21.49 -31.02 -2.53
C ALA A 122 20.96 -32.44 -2.81
N ASP A 123 19.63 -32.60 -2.91
CA ASP A 123 18.98 -33.89 -3.19
C ASP A 123 19.13 -34.35 -4.67
N GLY A 124 19.71 -33.53 -5.55
CA GLY A 124 19.98 -33.89 -6.95
C GLY A 124 18.75 -33.95 -7.86
N ILE A 125 17.55 -33.62 -7.35
CA ILE A 125 16.29 -33.63 -8.08
C ILE A 125 16.04 -32.24 -8.69
N PHE A 126 16.96 -31.71 -9.50
CA PHE A 126 16.79 -30.39 -10.11
C PHE A 126 17.32 -30.30 -11.54
N SER A 127 16.71 -29.41 -12.31
CA SER A 127 17.20 -28.97 -13.62
C SER A 127 17.87 -27.60 -13.42
N GLU A 128 18.91 -27.31 -14.20
CA GLU A 128 19.63 -26.03 -14.16
C GLU A 128 18.69 -24.83 -14.33
N ASP A 129 17.74 -24.93 -15.28
CA ASP A 129 16.71 -23.91 -15.51
C ASP A 129 15.85 -23.66 -14.25
N ARG A 130 15.57 -24.71 -13.48
CA ARG A 130 14.75 -24.60 -12.26
C ARG A 130 15.51 -23.82 -11.17
N VAL A 131 16.81 -24.04 -11.06
CA VAL A 131 17.67 -23.32 -10.10
C VAL A 131 17.80 -21.86 -10.48
N VAL A 132 18.04 -21.56 -11.76
CA VAL A 132 18.08 -20.19 -12.27
C VAL A 132 16.76 -19.47 -12.00
N HIS A 133 15.63 -20.12 -12.27
CA HIS A 133 14.31 -19.56 -12.00
C HIS A 133 14.09 -19.29 -10.50
N SER A 134 14.37 -20.26 -9.63
CA SER A 134 14.19 -20.10 -8.19
C SER A 134 15.07 -18.99 -7.62
N ASN A 135 16.32 -18.86 -8.09
CA ASN A 135 17.20 -17.75 -7.73
C ASN A 135 16.60 -16.40 -8.13
N ALA A 136 16.15 -16.26 -9.38
CA ALA A 136 15.55 -15.03 -9.87
C ALA A 136 14.30 -14.64 -9.06
N VAL A 137 13.48 -15.60 -8.66
CA VAL A 137 12.31 -15.37 -7.81
C VAL A 137 12.73 -14.91 -6.40
N CYS A 138 13.72 -15.54 -5.78
CA CYS A 138 14.26 -15.12 -4.49
C CYS A 138 14.80 -13.69 -4.54
N ASP A 139 15.54 -13.35 -5.59
CA ASP A 139 16.11 -12.01 -5.78
C ASP A 139 15.02 -10.95 -6.02
N ASP A 140 14.00 -11.26 -6.83
CA ASP A 140 12.84 -10.36 -7.00
C ASP A 140 12.14 -10.09 -5.67
N LEU A 141 11.86 -11.13 -4.88
CA LEU A 141 11.21 -10.99 -3.58
C LEU A 141 12.04 -10.14 -2.61
N LYS A 142 13.37 -10.35 -2.58
CA LYS A 142 14.29 -9.51 -1.80
C LYS A 142 14.26 -8.06 -2.25
N ASN A 143 14.37 -7.82 -3.55
CA ASN A 143 14.35 -6.47 -4.11
C ASN A 143 13.05 -5.73 -3.78
N ARG A 144 11.91 -6.41 -3.89
CA ARG A 144 10.60 -5.86 -3.54
C ARG A 144 10.48 -5.57 -2.04
N LEU A 145 10.97 -6.47 -1.17
CA LEU A 145 11.00 -6.25 0.27
C LEU A 145 11.92 -5.08 0.66
N MET A 146 13.09 -4.96 0.04
CA MET A 146 14.00 -3.82 0.22
C MET A 146 13.33 -2.52 -0.23
N GLY A 147 12.62 -2.53 -1.37
CA GLY A 147 11.86 -1.38 -1.83
C GLY A 147 10.79 -0.93 -0.83
N ALA A 148 10.02 -1.86 -0.28
CA ALA A 148 9.06 -1.58 0.78
C ALA A 148 9.74 -1.03 2.05
N THR A 149 10.85 -1.63 2.46
CA THR A 149 11.61 -1.20 3.67
C THR A 149 12.17 0.22 3.50
N LYS A 150 12.64 0.57 2.30
CA LYS A 150 13.08 1.93 1.99
C LYS A 150 11.93 2.94 2.09
N GLN A 151 10.78 2.64 1.48
CA GLN A 151 9.60 3.49 1.60
C GLN A 151 9.16 3.67 3.06
N PHE A 152 9.23 2.59 3.85
CA PHE A 152 8.93 2.66 5.28
C PHE A 152 9.88 3.60 6.03
N GLN A 153 11.18 3.54 5.75
CA GLN A 153 12.18 4.45 6.32
C GLN A 153 11.91 5.91 5.94
N ASP A 154 11.58 6.18 4.68
CA ASP A 154 11.26 7.53 4.20
C ASP A 154 10.05 8.11 4.94
N VAL A 155 9.01 7.29 5.18
CA VAL A 155 7.81 7.68 5.93
C VAL A 155 8.13 8.00 7.39
N LEU A 156 8.96 7.19 8.06
CA LEU A 156 9.39 7.45 9.43
C LEU A 156 10.24 8.73 9.53
N THR A 157 11.06 9.00 8.52
CA THR A 157 11.85 10.24 8.43
C THR A 157 10.93 11.46 8.32
N THR A 158 9.97 11.42 7.38
CA THR A 158 8.95 12.48 7.23
C THR A 158 8.18 12.70 8.54
N ARG A 159 7.81 11.62 9.24
CA ARG A 159 7.12 11.72 10.52
C ARG A 159 7.98 12.42 11.58
N THR A 160 9.26 12.10 11.65
CA THR A 160 10.21 12.71 12.58
C THR A 160 10.37 14.20 12.32
N GLU A 161 10.49 14.58 11.04
CA GLU A 161 10.55 15.99 10.62
C GLU A 161 9.28 16.75 10.99
N ASN A 162 8.10 16.16 10.76
CA ASN A 162 6.82 16.76 11.14
C ASN A 162 6.71 16.96 12.66
N MET A 163 7.12 15.97 13.46
CA MET A 163 7.15 16.13 14.93
C MET A 163 8.06 17.28 15.36
N LYS A 164 9.26 17.37 14.78
CA LYS A 164 10.21 18.44 15.08
C LYS A 164 9.65 19.82 14.71
N ALA A 165 9.01 19.94 13.55
CA ALA A 165 8.38 21.18 13.10
C ALA A 165 7.21 21.59 14.02
N HIS A 166 6.39 20.62 14.46
CA HIS A 166 5.30 20.87 15.40
C HIS A 166 5.82 21.33 16.76
N GLU A 167 6.85 20.68 17.29
CA GLU A 167 7.47 21.06 18.57
C GLU A 167 8.07 22.47 18.51
N ASN A 168 8.78 22.80 17.43
CA ASN A 168 9.33 24.14 17.22
C ASN A 168 8.23 25.22 17.19
N ARG A 169 7.11 24.98 16.48
CA ARG A 169 5.96 25.90 16.48
C ARG A 169 5.39 26.08 17.89
N LYS A 170 5.18 24.99 18.64
CA LYS A 170 4.71 25.07 20.03
C LYS A 170 5.63 25.93 20.90
N GLN A 171 6.95 25.78 20.75
CA GLN A 171 7.91 26.60 21.50
C GLN A 171 7.83 28.08 21.15
N ILE A 172 7.68 28.45 19.88
CA ILE A 172 7.54 29.86 19.47
C ILE A 172 6.29 30.49 20.10
N PHE A 173 5.14 29.80 20.05
CA PHE A 173 3.89 30.35 20.61
C PHE A 173 3.85 30.27 22.14
N SER A 174 4.48 29.27 22.75
CA SER A 174 4.53 29.13 24.21
C SER A 174 5.52 30.10 24.87
N THR A 175 6.62 30.46 24.20
CA THR A 175 7.59 31.42 24.74
C THR A 175 7.13 32.87 24.56
N ASN A 176 6.40 33.17 23.49
CA ASN A 176 5.80 34.50 23.27
C ASN A 176 4.68 34.84 24.26
N MET A 177 3.91 33.86 24.75
CA MET A 177 2.87 34.09 25.77
C MET A 177 3.44 34.58 27.12
N SER A 178 4.74 34.40 27.37
CA SER A 178 5.39 34.85 28.61
C SER A 178 6.03 36.24 28.49
N ARG A 179 6.11 36.80 27.27
CA ARG A 179 6.87 38.05 27.02
C ARG A 179 6.02 39.30 26.83
N GLU A 180 4.71 39.16 26.74
CA GLU A 180 3.80 40.29 26.61
C GLU A 180 2.43 39.86 27.10
N ASP A 181 2.04 40.34 28.28
CA ASP A 181 0.65 40.42 28.67
C ASP A 181 0.19 41.85 28.35
N PRO A 182 -0.22 42.16 27.10
CA PRO A 182 -0.71 43.49 26.76
C PRO A 182 -2.05 43.80 27.46
N LEU A 183 -2.68 42.81 28.09
CA LEU A 183 -3.90 42.99 28.88
C LEU A 183 -3.62 43.45 30.32
N ARG A 184 -2.34 43.49 30.76
CA ARG A 184 -1.95 44.06 32.06
C ARG A 184 -1.56 45.53 32.01
N GLN A 185 -1.65 46.20 30.87
CA GLN A 185 -1.31 47.61 30.74
C GLN A 185 -2.44 48.45 30.10
N HIS A 186 -3.62 48.49 30.72
CA HIS A 186 -4.30 49.74 31.10
C HIS A 186 -5.73 49.48 31.61
N ALA A 187 -5.90 49.34 32.92
CA ALA A 187 -7.20 49.65 33.52
C ALA A 187 -7.34 51.18 33.60
N LYS A 188 -7.59 51.83 32.45
CA LYS A 188 -8.33 53.10 32.42
C LYS A 188 -9.69 52.79 31.84
N THR A 189 -10.68 52.80 32.71
CA THR A 189 -12.10 52.67 32.43
C THR A 189 -12.52 53.73 31.41
N VAL A 190 -12.57 53.36 30.13
CA VAL A 190 -13.40 54.05 29.14
C VAL A 190 -14.53 53.09 28.83
N THR A 191 -15.66 53.33 29.48
CA THR A 191 -16.93 52.64 29.28
C THR A 191 -17.50 53.10 27.94
N GLU A 192 -16.98 52.57 26.83
CA GLU A 192 -17.64 52.70 25.53
C GLU A 192 -18.26 51.34 25.17
N PRO A 193 -19.59 51.26 25.02
CA PRO A 193 -20.25 50.00 24.75
C PRO A 193 -19.92 49.50 23.34
N PRO A 194 -19.86 48.17 23.11
CA PRO A 194 -19.56 47.62 21.81
C PRO A 194 -20.62 48.01 20.76
N PRO A 195 -20.25 48.14 19.46
CA PRO A 195 -21.04 48.81 18.42
C PRO A 195 -22.38 48.14 18.04
N TRP A 196 -22.70 47.00 18.63
CA TRP A 196 -24.00 46.32 18.47
C TRP A 196 -24.98 46.64 19.62
N SER A 197 -24.58 47.48 20.57
CA SER A 197 -25.40 47.89 21.71
C SER A 197 -26.26 49.10 21.35
N SER A 198 -27.26 48.93 20.49
CA SER A 198 -28.27 49.96 20.24
C SER A 198 -29.24 50.04 21.42
N SER A 199 -29.15 51.10 22.21
CA SER A 199 -30.11 51.44 23.26
C SER A 199 -31.43 51.89 22.65
N SER A 200 -32.40 50.99 22.53
CA SER A 200 -33.81 51.35 22.39
C SER A 200 -34.34 51.76 23.77
N ASN A 201 -34.15 53.04 24.12
CA ASN A 201 -34.78 53.63 25.31
C ASN A 201 -35.82 54.67 24.87
N SER A 202 -36.98 54.18 24.48
CA SER A 202 -38.22 54.96 24.52
C SER A 202 -38.66 55.05 25.96
N SER A 203 -38.76 56.26 26.53
CA SER A 203 -39.85 56.67 27.44
C SER A 203 -39.65 58.07 28.00
N GLY A 204 -40.69 58.90 27.86
CA GLY A 204 -41.08 59.83 28.92
C GLY A 204 -41.07 61.31 28.56
N GLY A 205 -42.25 61.87 28.30
CA GLY A 205 -42.45 63.32 28.26
C GLY A 205 -43.93 63.67 28.21
N LEU A 206 -44.56 63.73 29.39
CA LEU A 206 -45.95 64.13 29.59
C LEU A 206 -46.24 65.56 29.10
N GLN A 207 -47.47 65.74 28.61
CA GLN A 207 -48.25 66.99 28.50
C GLN A 207 -48.16 67.84 29.79
N PRO A 208 -48.25 69.19 29.71
CA PRO A 208 -49.56 69.84 29.48
C PRO A 208 -49.49 71.17 28.69
N SER A 209 -50.64 71.64 28.15
CA SER A 209 -51.08 73.06 28.13
C SER A 209 -52.41 73.22 27.36
N GLU A 210 -53.32 73.96 28.01
CA GLU A 210 -54.57 74.65 27.56
C GLU A 210 -55.66 73.93 26.77
#